data_AF-A0A5C8LMY9-F1
#
_entry.id   AF-A0A5C8LMY9-F1
#
_cell.length_a   1.000
_cell.length_b   1.000
_cell.length_c   1.000
_cell.angle_alpha   90.00
_cell.angle_beta   90.00
_cell.angle_gamma   90.00
#
_symmetry.space_group_name_H-M   'P 1'
#
loop_
_entity.id
_entity.type
_entity.pdbx_description
1 polymer ?
#
loop_
_entity_poly.entity_id
_entity_poly.type
_entity_poly.pdbx_seq_one_letter_code
_entity_poly.pdbx_strand_id
1 'polypeptide(L)'
;MNLQNFFAGVMSSLLACSGGALLIIHVAETAGFTRTELVTWMFAVYVLGGILNVVMTVRYQIPFGGAHSITAVAFLASTASQFTIHELAAGYVLSGLLIVGLGMSGMFKKVLDFIPKVFIDALLAGVILNYVMKVIPSVSAMPLVGGLTIVGYVITLKMIKAVPPFIGALVWGILGLFIAYDFPNLSFTTFIWPQPLIPSFTMPALISIAIPISVLILTNDIAVALVALKSNGYNPPVNKTMIMSGAFTSVAGVFAGHAANMGGMMSALCSGEEAGSREQRTWAAIVSGSIVILFGLFLG
;
A
#
# COMPACT_ATOMS: atom_id res chain seq x y z
N MET A 1 -12.05 2.74 -20.09
CA MET A 1 -11.05 1.84 -19.49
C MET A 1 -10.46 0.99 -20.60
N ASN A 2 -9.13 0.85 -20.67
CA ASN A 2 -8.44 -0.01 -21.65
C ASN A 2 -7.61 -1.08 -20.91
N LEU A 3 -6.95 -1.96 -21.67
CA LEU A 3 -6.16 -3.07 -21.14
C LEU A 3 -4.97 -2.61 -20.28
N GLN A 4 -4.27 -1.55 -20.70
CA GLN A 4 -3.12 -0.99 -19.97
C GLN A 4 -3.53 -0.50 -18.59
N ASN A 5 -4.61 0.28 -18.51
CA ASN A 5 -5.07 0.85 -17.25
C ASN A 5 -5.54 -0.25 -16.28
N PHE A 6 -6.25 -1.24 -16.80
CA PHE A 6 -6.69 -2.38 -16.00
C PHE A 6 -5.50 -3.12 -15.39
N PHE A 7 -4.50 -3.49 -16.20
CA PHE A 7 -3.34 -4.21 -15.71
C PHE A 7 -2.43 -3.36 -14.83
N ALA A 8 -2.28 -2.06 -15.08
CA ALA A 8 -1.57 -1.16 -14.18
C ALA A 8 -2.26 -1.10 -12.80
N GLY A 9 -3.59 -1.07 -12.78
CA GLY A 9 -4.38 -1.18 -11.56
C GLY A 9 -4.19 -2.51 -10.82
N VAL A 10 -4.21 -3.62 -11.55
CA VAL A 10 -3.91 -4.96 -11.00
C VAL A 10 -2.51 -5.01 -10.40
N MET A 11 -1.48 -4.56 -11.13
CA MET A 11 -0.10 -4.52 -10.63
C MET A 11 0.04 -3.66 -9.38
N SER A 12 -0.59 -2.48 -9.37
CA SER A 12 -0.63 -1.59 -8.21
C SER A 12 -1.31 -2.26 -7.01
N SER A 13 -2.43 -2.96 -7.21
CA SER A 13 -3.10 -3.70 -6.12
C SER A 13 -2.30 -4.89 -5.59
N LEU A 14 -1.62 -5.65 -6.46
CA LEU A 14 -0.77 -6.78 -6.06
C LEU A 14 0.39 -6.32 -5.18
N LEU A 15 0.94 -5.14 -5.45
CA LEU A 15 1.98 -4.54 -4.61
C LEU A 15 1.50 -4.36 -3.16
N ALA A 16 0.25 -3.94 -2.96
CA ALA A 16 -0.34 -3.76 -1.63
C ALA A 16 -0.75 -5.10 -0.96
N CYS A 17 -1.26 -6.04 -1.75
CA CYS A 17 -1.89 -7.27 -1.23
C CYS A 17 -0.91 -8.42 -0.98
N SER A 18 0.28 -8.39 -1.59
CA SER A 18 1.26 -9.49 -1.48
C SER A 18 2.13 -9.39 -0.22
N GLY A 19 3.23 -8.63 -0.28
CA GLY A 19 4.23 -8.59 0.79
C GLY A 19 3.69 -8.01 2.11
N GLY A 20 2.75 -7.09 2.02
CA GLY A 20 2.14 -6.45 3.18
C GLY A 20 1.32 -7.41 4.05
N ALA A 21 0.55 -8.31 3.43
CA ALA A 21 -0.33 -9.23 4.13
C ALA A 21 0.45 -10.20 5.02
N LEU A 22 1.53 -10.77 4.48
CA LEU A 22 2.41 -11.70 5.21
C LEU A 22 3.06 -11.03 6.42
N LEU A 23 3.47 -9.77 6.30
CA LEU A 23 4.00 -9.01 7.43
C LEU A 23 2.94 -8.77 8.51
N ILE A 24 1.71 -8.43 8.13
CA ILE A 24 0.62 -8.25 9.12
C ILE A 24 0.37 -9.57 9.87
N ILE A 25 0.30 -10.69 9.16
CA ILE A 25 0.12 -12.02 9.77
C ILE A 25 1.28 -12.32 10.74
N HIS A 26 2.53 -12.13 10.30
CA HIS A 26 3.70 -12.37 11.13
C HIS A 26 3.71 -11.51 12.40
N VAL A 27 3.38 -10.22 12.28
CA VAL A 27 3.28 -9.31 13.43
C VAL A 27 2.17 -9.73 14.39
N ALA A 28 1.00 -10.08 13.86
CA ALA A 28 -0.14 -10.52 14.66
C ALA A 28 0.19 -11.81 15.44
N GLU A 29 0.80 -12.79 14.77
CA GLU A 29 1.21 -14.05 15.40
C GLU A 29 2.27 -13.83 16.50
N THR A 30 3.29 -13.03 16.22
CA THR A 30 4.36 -12.73 17.18
C THR A 30 3.88 -11.87 18.36
N ALA A 31 2.88 -11.02 18.15
CA ALA A 31 2.22 -10.24 19.21
C ALA A 31 1.11 -11.02 19.94
N GLY A 32 0.81 -12.26 19.54
CA GLY A 32 -0.19 -13.11 20.20
C GLY A 32 -1.64 -12.71 19.93
N PHE A 33 -1.92 -12.07 18.79
CA PHE A 33 -3.28 -11.68 18.42
C PHE A 33 -4.13 -12.89 18.06
N THR A 34 -5.41 -12.80 18.42
CA THR A 34 -6.43 -13.77 18.04
C THR A 34 -6.72 -13.69 16.53
N ARG A 35 -7.33 -14.75 15.99
CA ARG A 35 -7.79 -14.78 14.60
C ARG A 35 -8.74 -13.62 14.27
N THR A 36 -9.65 -13.30 15.18
CA THR A 36 -10.62 -12.20 15.02
C THR A 36 -9.92 -10.85 14.92
N GLU A 37 -8.89 -10.61 15.73
CA GLU A 37 -8.11 -9.37 15.71
C GLU A 37 -7.29 -9.23 14.43
N LEU A 38 -6.63 -10.31 13.97
CA LEU A 38 -5.91 -10.33 12.70
C LEU A 38 -6.85 -10.02 11.52
N VAL A 39 -8.00 -10.70 11.45
CA VAL A 39 -8.98 -10.47 10.39
C VAL A 39 -9.52 -9.04 10.42
N THR A 40 -9.85 -8.52 11.62
CA THR A 40 -10.30 -7.14 11.80
C THR A 40 -9.25 -6.13 11.35
N TRP A 41 -7.98 -6.35 11.71
CA TRP A 41 -6.87 -5.52 11.29
C TRP A 41 -6.73 -5.52 9.78
N MET A 42 -6.66 -6.70 9.16
CA MET A 42 -6.53 -6.81 7.71
C MET A 42 -7.71 -6.15 6.99
N PHE A 43 -8.95 -6.43 7.40
CA PHE A 43 -10.13 -5.78 6.86
C PHE A 43 -9.98 -4.26 6.92
N ALA A 44 -9.64 -3.70 8.08
CA ALA A 44 -9.57 -2.26 8.29
C ALA A 44 -8.58 -1.61 7.31
N VAL A 45 -7.34 -2.10 7.23
CA VAL A 45 -6.30 -1.42 6.45
C VAL A 45 -6.51 -1.54 4.95
N TYR A 46 -7.01 -2.68 4.47
CA TYR A 46 -7.27 -2.90 3.05
C TYR A 46 -8.57 -2.21 2.60
N VAL A 47 -9.68 -2.39 3.31
CA VAL A 47 -10.96 -1.77 2.93
C VAL A 47 -10.88 -0.26 3.05
N LEU A 48 -10.40 0.28 4.17
CA LEU A 48 -10.32 1.74 4.35
C LEU A 48 -9.29 2.36 3.41
N GLY A 49 -8.12 1.74 3.23
CA GLY A 49 -7.10 2.22 2.30
C GLY A 49 -7.57 2.22 0.84
N GLY A 50 -8.27 1.17 0.41
CA GLY A 50 -8.85 1.07 -0.92
C GLY A 50 -10.02 2.04 -1.14
N ILE A 51 -10.88 2.25 -0.14
CA ILE A 51 -11.93 3.29 -0.19
C ILE A 51 -11.30 4.66 -0.33
N LEU A 52 -10.30 4.97 0.49
CA LEU A 52 -9.58 6.24 0.45
C LEU A 52 -8.99 6.48 -0.94
N ASN A 53 -8.36 5.46 -1.54
CA ASN A 53 -7.85 5.50 -2.92
C ASN A 53 -8.94 5.90 -3.92
N VAL A 54 -10.06 5.16 -3.96
CA VAL A 54 -11.14 5.42 -4.92
C VAL A 54 -11.74 6.81 -4.70
N VAL A 55 -12.00 7.18 -3.45
CA VAL A 55 -12.57 8.49 -3.08
C VAL A 55 -11.67 9.63 -3.54
N MET A 56 -10.38 9.57 -3.22
CA MET A 56 -9.41 10.60 -3.62
C MET A 56 -9.29 10.68 -5.15
N THR A 57 -9.23 9.53 -5.82
CA THR A 57 -9.14 9.47 -7.28
C THR A 57 -10.35 10.08 -7.96
N VAL A 58 -11.55 9.69 -7.56
CA VAL A 58 -12.81 10.21 -8.14
C VAL A 58 -13.00 11.68 -7.82
N ARG A 59 -12.69 12.10 -6.58
CA ARG A 59 -12.91 13.48 -6.13
C ARG A 59 -12.00 14.49 -6.82
N TYR A 60 -10.76 14.10 -7.12
CA TYR A 60 -9.75 15.02 -7.68
C TYR A 60 -9.42 14.74 -9.14
N GLN A 61 -9.91 13.64 -9.71
CA GLN A 61 -9.56 13.20 -11.07
C GLN A 61 -8.03 13.07 -11.26
N ILE A 62 -7.36 12.58 -10.20
CA ILE A 62 -5.92 12.31 -10.15
C ILE A 62 -5.75 10.83 -9.79
N PRO A 63 -4.90 10.06 -10.49
CA PRO A 63 -4.75 8.62 -10.24
C PRO A 63 -3.97 8.33 -8.96
N PHE A 64 -4.62 8.53 -7.81
CA PHE A 64 -4.07 8.19 -6.51
C PHE A 64 -3.95 6.67 -6.35
N GLY A 65 -2.92 6.21 -5.64
CA GLY A 65 -2.82 4.84 -5.16
C GLY A 65 -2.82 4.84 -3.65
N GLY A 66 -3.68 4.04 -3.01
CA GLY A 66 -3.80 3.99 -1.55
C GLY A 66 -4.17 2.60 -1.03
N ALA A 67 -3.62 2.27 0.13
CA ALA A 67 -3.77 1.02 0.86
C ALA A 67 -3.23 1.20 2.30
N HIS A 68 -2.46 0.23 2.80
CA HIS A 68 -1.77 0.26 4.09
C HIS A 68 -0.27 0.60 3.94
N SER A 69 0.45 0.73 5.06
CA SER A 69 1.87 1.09 5.05
C SER A 69 2.76 -0.12 5.34
N ILE A 70 3.43 -0.63 4.29
CA ILE A 70 4.38 -1.75 4.42
C ILE A 70 5.52 -1.40 5.37
N THR A 71 5.99 -0.14 5.35
CA THR A 71 7.10 0.30 6.22
C THR A 71 6.67 0.42 7.67
N ALA A 72 5.43 0.85 7.94
CA ALA A 72 4.89 0.89 9.31
C ALA A 72 4.69 -0.51 9.88
N VAL A 73 4.15 -1.47 9.10
CA VAL A 73 4.02 -2.85 9.59
C VAL A 73 5.37 -3.54 9.79
N ALA A 74 6.36 -3.25 8.94
CA ALA A 74 7.72 -3.75 9.14
C ALA A 74 8.35 -3.22 10.43
N PHE A 75 8.10 -1.95 10.77
CA PHE A 75 8.49 -1.38 12.07
C PHE A 75 7.78 -2.08 13.25
N LEU A 76 6.52 -2.47 13.07
CA LEU A 76 5.77 -3.19 14.10
C LEU A 76 6.32 -4.59 14.39
N ALA A 77 7.02 -5.23 13.45
CA ALA A 77 7.65 -6.54 13.66
C ALA A 77 8.65 -6.57 14.81
N SER A 78 9.25 -5.44 15.19
CA SER A 78 10.18 -5.36 16.32
C SER A 78 9.58 -4.71 17.57
N THR A 79 8.38 -4.14 17.49
CA THR A 79 7.83 -3.27 18.55
C THR A 79 6.44 -3.69 19.03
N ALA A 80 5.62 -4.35 18.22
CA ALA A 80 4.23 -4.65 18.54
C ALA A 80 4.07 -5.51 19.80
N SER A 81 4.95 -6.50 20.00
CA SER A 81 4.89 -7.42 21.15
C SER A 81 5.17 -6.74 22.51
N GLN A 82 5.60 -5.47 22.52
CA GLN A 82 5.85 -4.70 23.73
C GLN A 82 4.59 -3.97 24.24
N PHE A 83 3.49 -4.00 23.47
CA PHE A 83 2.27 -3.25 23.73
C PHE A 83 1.06 -4.17 23.64
N THR A 84 0.01 -3.82 24.38
CA THR A 84 -1.30 -4.45 24.18
C THR A 84 -1.92 -3.99 22.86
N ILE A 85 -2.84 -4.79 22.29
CA ILE A 85 -3.57 -4.39 21.07
C ILE A 85 -4.34 -3.07 21.24
N HIS A 86 -4.84 -2.78 22.45
CA HIS A 86 -5.53 -1.54 22.78
C HIS A 86 -4.58 -0.32 22.76
N GLU A 87 -3.34 -0.48 23.23
CA GLU A 87 -2.31 0.56 23.16
C GLU A 87 -1.82 0.78 21.73
N LEU A 88 -1.68 -0.31 20.96
CA LEU A 88 -1.36 -0.22 19.53
C LEU A 88 -2.44 0.53 18.77
N ALA A 89 -3.72 0.18 18.98
CA ALA A 89 -4.86 0.90 18.44
C ALA A 89 -4.82 2.40 18.77
N ALA A 90 -4.49 2.77 20.02
CA ALA A 90 -4.33 4.16 20.42
C ALA A 90 -3.16 4.83 19.69
N GLY A 91 -2.03 4.15 19.56
CA GLY A 91 -0.87 4.62 18.79
C GLY A 91 -1.23 4.90 17.33
N TYR A 92 -2.00 4.02 16.68
CA TYR A 92 -2.45 4.20 15.30
C TYR A 92 -3.44 5.36 15.15
N VAL A 93 -4.40 5.47 16.07
CA VAL A 93 -5.34 6.60 16.14
C VAL A 93 -4.58 7.92 16.24
N LEU A 94 -3.66 8.01 17.20
CA LEU A 94 -2.83 9.19 17.44
C LEU A 94 -1.92 9.50 16.24
N SER A 95 -1.37 8.49 15.58
CA SER A 95 -0.56 8.66 14.37
C SER A 95 -1.34 9.37 13.27
N GLY A 96 -2.57 8.91 13.01
CA GLY A 96 -3.46 9.54 12.04
C GLY A 96 -3.83 10.98 12.44
N LEU A 97 -4.05 11.24 13.72
CA LEU A 97 -4.34 12.60 14.23
C LEU A 97 -3.15 13.55 14.08
N LEU A 98 -1.92 13.07 14.31
CA LEU A 98 -0.70 13.85 14.06
C LEU A 98 -0.58 14.23 12.58
N ILE A 99 -0.86 13.29 11.68
CA ILE A 99 -0.86 13.54 10.23
C ILE A 99 -1.96 14.56 9.85
N VAL A 100 -3.16 14.46 10.42
CA VAL A 100 -4.23 15.44 10.23
C VAL A 100 -3.78 16.83 10.69
N GLY A 101 -3.20 16.94 11.88
CA GLY A 101 -2.70 18.20 12.43
C GLY A 101 -1.65 18.85 11.53
N LEU A 102 -0.71 18.05 11.00
CA LEU A 102 0.29 18.53 10.04
C LEU A 102 -0.32 18.93 8.68
N GLY A 103 -1.36 18.24 8.24
CA GLY A 103 -2.11 18.59 7.03
C GLY A 103 -2.88 19.90 7.19
N MET A 104 -3.46 20.14 8.37
CA MET A 104 -4.18 21.38 8.70
C MET A 104 -3.23 22.58 8.83
N SER A 105 -2.03 22.39 9.41
CA SER A 105 -1.05 23.47 9.55
C SER A 105 -0.44 23.91 8.21
N GLY A 106 -0.50 23.05 7.19
CA GLY A 106 0.10 23.32 5.88
C GLY A 106 1.63 23.37 5.89
N MET A 107 2.27 23.01 7.00
CA MET A 107 3.72 23.02 7.15
C MET A 107 4.39 22.07 6.16
N PHE A 108 3.84 20.87 6.00
CA PHE A 108 4.39 19.86 5.10
C PHE A 108 4.34 20.30 3.63
N LYS A 109 3.28 21.00 3.21
CA LYS A 109 3.22 21.57 1.86
C LYS A 109 4.38 22.53 1.62
N LYS A 110 4.69 23.41 2.57
CA LYS A 110 5.84 24.32 2.46
C LYS A 110 7.13 23.53 2.27
N VAL A 111 7.37 22.53 3.11
CA VAL A 111 8.56 21.65 3.00
C VAL A 111 8.62 20.99 1.63
N LEU A 112 7.52 20.39 1.16
CA LEU A 112 7.46 19.70 -0.13
C LEU A 112 7.71 20.65 -1.31
N ASP A 113 7.23 21.88 -1.25
CA ASP A 113 7.42 22.89 -2.30
C ASP A 113 8.86 23.45 -2.30
N PHE A 114 9.61 23.30 -1.21
CA PHE A 114 11.04 23.62 -1.15
C PHE A 114 11.94 22.51 -1.71
N ILE A 115 11.44 21.29 -1.94
CA ILE A 115 12.26 20.17 -2.41
C ILE A 115 12.62 20.39 -3.90
N PRO A 116 13.90 20.59 -4.25
CA PRO A 116 14.31 20.73 -5.65
C PRO A 116 14.04 19.46 -6.45
N LYS A 117 13.81 19.59 -7.76
CA LYS A 117 13.54 18.45 -8.66
C LYS A 117 14.58 17.33 -8.54
N VAL A 118 15.86 17.66 -8.37
CA VAL A 118 16.95 16.67 -8.21
C VAL A 118 16.69 15.71 -7.03
N PHE A 119 16.14 16.21 -5.92
CA PHE A 119 15.82 15.37 -4.76
C PHE A 119 14.57 14.53 -4.99
N ILE A 120 13.60 15.02 -5.76
CA ILE A 120 12.43 14.26 -6.21
C ILE A 120 12.88 13.06 -7.05
N ASP A 121 13.73 13.30 -8.04
CA ASP A 121 14.24 12.26 -8.93
C ASP A 121 15.09 11.25 -8.15
N ALA A 122 15.92 11.71 -7.21
CA ALA A 122 16.71 10.86 -6.32
C ALA A 122 15.83 10.00 -5.38
N LEU A 123 14.74 10.56 -4.84
CA LEU A 123 13.79 9.83 -4.00
C LEU A 123 13.14 8.69 -4.78
N LEU A 124 12.63 8.98 -5.98
CA LEU A 124 12.01 7.96 -6.85
C LEU A 124 13.03 6.89 -7.27
N ALA A 125 14.25 7.29 -7.64
CA ALA A 125 15.32 6.36 -7.96
C ALA A 125 15.68 5.44 -6.78
N GLY A 126 15.79 5.99 -5.56
CA GLY A 126 16.06 5.22 -4.35
C GLY A 126 14.98 4.21 -4.04
N VAL A 127 13.71 4.60 -4.19
CA VAL A 127 12.58 3.67 -4.02
C VAL A 127 12.63 2.56 -5.07
N ILE A 128 12.82 2.89 -6.35
CA ILE A 128 12.94 1.89 -7.44
C ILE A 128 14.11 0.95 -7.18
N LEU A 129 15.27 1.47 -6.78
CA LEU A 129 16.46 0.67 -6.46
C LEU A 129 16.16 -0.32 -5.32
N ASN A 130 15.44 0.10 -4.28
CA ASN A 130 15.03 -0.80 -3.19
C ASN A 130 14.21 -2.00 -3.70
N TYR A 131 13.27 -1.77 -4.62
CA TYR A 131 12.49 -2.85 -5.23
C TYR A 131 13.35 -3.77 -6.08
N VAL A 132 14.25 -3.20 -6.91
CA VAL A 132 15.17 -3.99 -7.74
C VAL A 132 16.06 -4.88 -6.87
N MET A 133 16.61 -4.34 -5.78
CA MET A 133 17.46 -5.12 -4.87
C MET A 133 16.71 -6.28 -4.20
N LYS A 134 15.39 -6.14 -3.97
CA LYS A 134 14.55 -7.21 -3.40
C LYS A 134 14.21 -8.32 -4.40
N VAL A 135 14.41 -8.11 -5.71
CA VAL A 135 14.18 -9.15 -6.71
C VAL A 135 15.18 -10.31 -6.56
N ILE A 136 16.46 -10.01 -6.28
CA ILE A 136 17.54 -11.01 -6.18
C ILE A 136 17.22 -12.11 -5.15
N PRO A 137 16.93 -11.81 -3.87
CA PRO A 137 16.57 -12.84 -2.90
C PRO A 137 15.25 -13.53 -3.24
N SER A 138 14.29 -12.82 -3.84
CA SER A 138 12.97 -13.40 -4.20
C SER A 138 13.09 -14.46 -5.31
N VAL A 139 13.87 -14.18 -6.35
CA VAL A 139 14.17 -15.15 -7.42
C VAL A 139 15.01 -16.31 -6.89
N SER A 140 15.94 -16.04 -5.97
CA SER A 140 16.75 -17.10 -5.35
C SER A 140 15.90 -18.04 -4.49
N ALA A 141 14.89 -17.52 -3.81
CA ALA A 141 13.96 -18.31 -3.00
C ALA A 141 13.00 -19.16 -3.84
N MET A 142 12.57 -18.67 -5.02
CA MET A 142 11.69 -19.40 -5.94
C MET A 142 12.22 -19.35 -7.39
N PRO A 143 13.28 -20.11 -7.73
CA PRO A 143 13.96 -20.01 -9.02
C PRO A 143 13.05 -20.29 -10.22
N LEU A 144 12.12 -21.26 -10.10
CA LEU A 144 11.19 -21.59 -11.18
C LEU A 144 10.23 -20.43 -11.48
N VAL A 145 9.66 -19.83 -10.43
CA VAL A 145 8.73 -18.69 -10.55
C VAL A 145 9.45 -17.49 -11.15
N GLY A 146 10.64 -17.16 -10.63
CA GLY A 146 11.47 -16.07 -11.14
C GLY A 146 11.89 -16.29 -12.60
N GLY A 147 12.33 -17.50 -12.94
CA GLY A 147 12.71 -17.88 -14.31
C GLY A 147 11.54 -17.73 -15.29
N LEU A 148 10.36 -18.27 -14.95
CA LEU A 148 9.17 -18.14 -15.80
C LEU A 148 8.70 -16.68 -15.92
N THR A 149 8.79 -15.90 -14.85
CA THR A 149 8.50 -14.45 -14.90
C THR A 149 9.39 -13.74 -15.91
N ILE A 150 10.70 -14.01 -15.91
CA ILE A 150 11.66 -13.43 -16.86
C ILE A 150 11.37 -13.90 -18.29
N VAL A 151 11.12 -15.19 -18.49
CA VAL A 151 10.77 -15.75 -19.80
C VAL A 151 9.50 -15.10 -20.36
N GLY A 152 8.45 -15.00 -19.54
CA GLY A 152 7.20 -14.36 -19.92
C GLY A 152 7.37 -12.90 -20.29
N TYR A 153 8.19 -12.15 -19.53
CA TYR A 153 8.55 -10.78 -19.88
C TYR A 153 9.21 -10.68 -21.26
N VAL A 154 10.23 -11.50 -21.52
CA VAL A 154 11.01 -11.47 -22.76
C VAL A 154 10.16 -11.90 -23.96
N ILE A 155 9.32 -12.93 -23.81
CA ILE A 155 8.40 -13.38 -24.87
C ILE A 155 7.44 -12.26 -25.25
N THR A 156 6.77 -11.65 -24.27
CA THR A 156 5.82 -10.58 -24.55
C THR A 156 6.52 -9.36 -25.15
N LEU A 157 7.68 -8.98 -24.62
CA LEU A 157 8.50 -7.89 -25.16
C LEU A 157 8.89 -8.09 -26.63
N LYS A 158 9.32 -9.30 -27.01
CA LYS A 158 9.82 -9.57 -28.36
C LYS A 158 8.74 -9.96 -29.36
N MET A 159 7.71 -10.68 -28.93
CA MET A 159 6.76 -11.35 -29.82
C MET A 159 5.35 -10.76 -29.78
N ILE A 160 4.94 -10.12 -28.68
CA ILE A 160 3.57 -9.65 -28.46
C ILE A 160 3.56 -8.13 -28.23
N LYS A 161 3.89 -7.37 -29.29
CA LYS A 161 4.00 -5.89 -29.23
C LYS A 161 2.69 -5.17 -28.86
N ALA A 162 1.55 -5.85 -29.00
CA ALA A 162 0.24 -5.31 -28.64
C ALA A 162 0.00 -5.23 -27.12
N VAL A 163 0.82 -5.93 -26.33
CA VAL A 163 0.62 -6.09 -24.89
C VAL A 163 1.88 -5.65 -24.13
N PRO A 164 1.75 -4.83 -23.06
CA PRO A 164 2.88 -4.50 -22.22
C PRO A 164 3.64 -5.73 -21.68
N PRO A 165 4.99 -5.74 -21.72
CA PRO A 165 5.82 -6.87 -21.29
C PRO A 165 5.56 -7.39 -19.87
N PHE A 166 5.22 -6.48 -18.95
CA PHE A 166 4.95 -6.84 -17.55
C PHE A 166 3.71 -7.76 -17.39
N ILE A 167 2.79 -7.77 -18.36
CA ILE A 167 1.66 -8.72 -18.37
C ILE A 167 2.16 -10.14 -18.64
N GLY A 168 3.16 -10.27 -19.53
CA GLY A 168 3.86 -11.54 -19.74
C GLY A 168 4.52 -12.02 -18.46
N ALA A 169 5.24 -11.13 -17.77
CA ALA A 169 5.83 -11.44 -16.46
C ALA A 169 4.78 -11.93 -15.46
N LEU A 170 3.65 -11.23 -15.34
CA LEU A 170 2.58 -11.59 -14.40
C LEU A 170 1.98 -12.97 -14.70
N VAL A 171 1.56 -13.21 -15.94
CA VAL A 171 0.91 -14.47 -16.34
C VAL A 171 1.85 -15.66 -16.13
N TRP A 172 3.09 -15.55 -16.59
CA TRP A 172 4.06 -16.64 -16.46
C TRP A 172 4.57 -16.84 -15.03
N GLY A 173 4.65 -15.77 -14.24
CA GLY A 173 4.93 -15.86 -12.81
C GLY A 173 3.82 -16.61 -12.06
N ILE A 174 2.55 -16.30 -12.35
CA ILE A 174 1.40 -17.02 -11.79
C ILE A 174 1.42 -18.51 -12.21
N LEU A 175 1.68 -18.79 -13.49
CA LEU A 175 1.83 -20.18 -13.96
C LEU A 175 2.96 -20.90 -13.22
N GLY A 176 4.11 -20.24 -13.04
CA GLY A 176 5.21 -20.77 -12.26
C GLY A 176 4.82 -21.07 -10.82
N LEU A 177 3.99 -20.23 -10.20
CA LEU A 177 3.48 -20.45 -8.85
C LEU A 177 2.58 -21.69 -8.78
N PHE A 178 1.68 -21.89 -9.76
CA PHE A 178 0.85 -23.11 -9.86
C PHE A 178 1.64 -24.39 -10.09
N ILE A 179 2.82 -24.31 -10.69
CA ILE A 179 3.70 -25.47 -10.90
C ILE A 179 4.56 -25.72 -9.66
N ALA A 180 5.07 -24.67 -9.03
CA ALA A 180 6.07 -24.76 -7.95
C ALA A 180 5.47 -24.92 -6.56
N TYR A 181 4.24 -24.46 -6.34
CA TYR A 181 3.64 -24.35 -5.01
C TYR A 181 2.38 -25.17 -4.90
N ASP A 182 2.32 -26.02 -3.86
CA ASP A 182 1.11 -26.74 -3.51
C ASP A 182 0.20 -25.80 -2.71
N PHE A 183 -0.88 -25.37 -3.35
CA PHE A 183 -1.82 -24.44 -2.72
C PHE A 183 -2.63 -25.18 -1.66
N PRO A 184 -2.69 -24.67 -0.41
CA PRO A 184 -3.54 -25.26 0.61
C PRO A 184 -5.00 -25.19 0.14
N ASN A 185 -5.78 -26.22 0.49
CA ASN A 185 -7.22 -26.24 0.22
C ASN A 185 -7.88 -25.00 0.82
N LEU A 186 -8.46 -24.17 -0.05
CA LEU A 186 -9.23 -22.99 0.36
C LEU A 186 -10.46 -23.48 1.14
N SER A 187 -10.38 -23.37 2.45
CA SER A 187 -11.53 -23.60 3.32
C SER A 187 -12.30 -22.29 3.41
N PHE A 188 -13.53 -22.27 2.90
CA PHE A 188 -14.42 -21.12 3.09
C PHE A 188 -14.71 -20.99 4.59
N THR A 189 -14.09 -20.02 5.24
CA THR A 189 -14.40 -19.71 6.63
C THR A 189 -15.54 -18.71 6.68
N THR A 190 -16.35 -18.76 7.75
CA THR A 190 -17.39 -17.77 8.00
C THR A 190 -16.77 -16.37 8.07
N PHE A 191 -17.37 -15.43 7.33
CA PHE A 191 -17.02 -14.02 7.38
C PHE A 191 -17.18 -13.47 8.80
N ILE A 192 -16.14 -12.84 9.32
CA ILE A 192 -16.04 -12.21 10.63
C ILE A 192 -16.15 -10.70 10.41
N TRP A 193 -17.23 -10.12 10.93
CA TRP A 193 -17.39 -8.67 10.92
C TRP A 193 -16.29 -8.00 11.76
N PRO A 194 -15.64 -6.94 11.24
CA PRO A 194 -14.60 -6.22 11.97
C PRO A 194 -15.14 -5.66 13.29
N GLN A 195 -14.44 -5.95 14.39
CA GLN A 195 -14.84 -5.53 15.73
C GLN A 195 -14.08 -4.27 16.14
N PRO A 196 -14.75 -3.15 16.47
CA PRO A 196 -14.06 -1.98 16.97
C PRO A 196 -13.45 -2.28 18.34
N LEU A 197 -12.23 -1.81 18.56
CA LEU A 197 -11.53 -1.85 19.83
C LEU A 197 -11.65 -0.49 20.52
N ILE A 198 -11.69 -0.52 21.85
CA ILE A 198 -11.56 0.68 22.67
C ILE A 198 -10.07 0.97 22.82
N PRO A 199 -9.52 2.08 22.28
CA PRO A 199 -8.10 2.37 22.37
C PRO A 199 -7.68 2.74 23.79
N SER A 200 -6.53 2.25 24.23
CA SER A 200 -5.91 2.59 25.52
C SER A 200 -4.80 3.62 25.32
N PHE A 201 -5.09 4.89 25.61
CA PHE A 201 -4.15 5.97 25.39
C PHE A 201 -3.09 6.04 26.49
N THR A 202 -1.85 5.71 26.13
CA THR A 202 -0.70 5.76 27.05
C THR A 202 0.44 6.60 26.45
N MET A 203 1.26 7.20 27.31
CA MET A 203 2.43 7.97 26.88
C MET A 203 3.44 7.11 26.10
N PRO A 204 3.73 5.85 26.51
CA PRO A 204 4.56 4.95 25.72
C PRO A 204 4.03 4.70 24.30
N ALA A 205 2.71 4.51 24.13
CA ALA A 205 2.10 4.33 22.80
C ALA A 205 2.23 5.58 21.93
N LEU A 206 2.05 6.78 22.51
CA LEU A 206 2.26 8.03 21.78
C LEU A 206 3.71 8.15 21.27
N ILE A 207 4.69 7.96 22.16
CA ILE A 207 6.11 8.19 21.85
C ILE A 207 6.66 7.10 20.94
N SER A 208 6.33 5.84 21.21
CA SER A 208 6.98 4.68 20.58
C SER A 208 6.21 4.13 19.39
N ILE A 209 4.92 4.44 19.25
CA ILE A 209 4.08 3.95 18.15
C ILE A 209 3.60 5.12 17.29
N ALA A 210 2.87 6.08 17.86
CA ALA A 210 2.21 7.12 17.08
C ALA A 210 3.20 8.00 16.30
N ILE A 211 4.24 8.50 16.98
CA ILE A 211 5.25 9.35 16.35
C ILE A 211 6.02 8.59 15.26
N PRO A 212 6.65 7.42 15.52
CA PRO A 212 7.38 6.67 14.48
C PRO A 212 6.51 6.31 13.29
N ILE A 213 5.29 5.80 13.51
CA ILE A 213 4.38 5.45 12.41
C ILE A 213 3.98 6.69 11.62
N SER A 214 3.76 7.84 12.27
CA SER A 214 3.40 9.07 11.54
C SER A 214 4.54 9.53 10.63
N VAL A 215 5.78 9.44 11.11
CA VAL A 215 6.98 9.78 10.33
C VAL A 215 7.15 8.80 9.16
N LEU A 216 6.98 7.50 9.38
CA LEU A 216 7.07 6.49 8.33
C LEU A 216 6.02 6.71 7.24
N ILE A 217 4.76 6.95 7.62
CA ILE A 217 3.68 7.23 6.66
C ILE A 217 3.97 8.52 5.88
N LEU A 218 4.41 9.59 6.54
CA LEU A 218 4.69 10.86 5.87
C LEU A 218 5.84 10.75 4.88
N THR A 219 6.91 10.06 5.26
CA THR A 219 8.15 10.02 4.49
C THR A 219 8.14 8.96 3.39
N ASN A 220 7.64 7.75 3.68
CA ASN A 220 7.69 6.63 2.75
C ASN A 220 6.44 6.50 1.88
N ASP A 221 5.29 6.99 2.35
CA ASP A 221 4.03 6.82 1.63
C ASP A 221 3.57 8.15 1.03
N ILE A 222 3.16 9.11 1.86
CA ILE A 222 2.51 10.35 1.41
C ILE A 222 3.47 11.22 0.60
N ALA A 223 4.70 11.44 1.08
CA ALA A 223 5.70 12.23 0.34
C ALA A 223 5.96 11.61 -1.04
N VAL A 224 6.23 10.31 -1.08
CA VAL A 224 6.52 9.58 -2.31
C VAL A 224 5.32 9.62 -3.26
N ALA A 225 4.10 9.49 -2.75
CA ALA A 225 2.88 9.56 -3.57
C ALA A 225 2.72 10.93 -4.22
N LEU A 226 2.86 12.00 -3.43
CA LEU A 226 2.75 13.38 -3.92
C LEU A 226 3.86 13.71 -4.93
N VAL A 227 5.08 13.25 -4.67
CA VAL A 227 6.23 13.42 -5.56
C VAL A 227 6.03 12.66 -6.87
N ALA A 228 5.60 11.40 -6.83
CA ALA A 228 5.32 10.61 -8.02
C ALA A 228 4.23 11.26 -8.89
N LEU A 229 3.13 11.70 -8.27
CA LEU A 229 2.05 12.41 -8.96
C LEU A 229 2.55 13.72 -9.60
N LYS A 230 3.34 14.52 -8.87
CA LYS A 230 3.96 15.75 -9.40
C LYS A 230 4.90 15.43 -10.58
N SER A 231 5.72 14.38 -10.48
CA SER A 231 6.64 13.96 -11.56
C SER A 231 5.90 13.53 -12.83
N ASN A 232 4.71 12.93 -12.68
CA ASN A 232 3.82 12.58 -13.78
C ASN A 232 2.90 13.73 -14.23
N GLY A 233 3.19 14.96 -13.79
CA GLY A 233 2.53 16.19 -14.25
C GLY A 233 1.18 16.51 -13.59
N TYR A 234 0.82 15.85 -12.49
CA TYR A 234 -0.38 16.15 -11.71
C TYR A 234 -0.10 17.18 -10.60
N ASN A 235 -1.12 17.92 -10.20
CA ASN A 235 -1.05 18.89 -9.10
C ASN A 235 -1.91 18.41 -7.91
N PRO A 236 -1.45 17.42 -7.12
CA PRO A 236 -2.25 16.87 -6.03
C PRO A 236 -2.43 17.88 -4.88
N PRO A 237 -3.62 17.94 -4.24
CA PRO A 237 -3.86 18.80 -3.10
C PRO A 237 -3.18 18.23 -1.84
N VAL A 238 -1.94 18.68 -1.58
CA VAL A 238 -1.06 18.18 -0.50
C VAL A 238 -1.79 18.10 0.85
N ASN A 239 -2.32 19.22 1.35
CA ASN A 239 -2.95 19.28 2.67
C ASN A 239 -4.15 18.33 2.78
N LYS A 240 -4.98 18.26 1.72
CA LYS A 240 -6.16 17.36 1.71
C LYS A 240 -5.74 15.90 1.66
N THR A 241 -4.68 15.58 0.93
CA THR A 241 -4.10 14.24 0.87
C THR A 241 -3.65 13.77 2.25
N MET A 242 -2.97 14.64 3.00
CA MET A 242 -2.55 14.36 4.37
C MET A 242 -3.74 14.20 5.31
N ILE A 243 -4.68 15.16 5.32
CA ILE A 243 -5.86 15.11 6.20
C ILE A 243 -6.66 13.83 5.96
N MET A 244 -6.92 13.47 4.70
CA MET A 244 -7.69 12.27 4.38
C MET A 244 -6.92 10.99 4.75
N SER A 245 -5.61 10.94 4.49
CA SER A 245 -4.77 9.79 4.89
C SER A 245 -4.69 9.63 6.41
N GLY A 246 -4.53 10.73 7.14
CA GLY A 246 -4.50 10.72 8.60
C GLY A 246 -5.86 10.33 9.19
N ALA A 247 -6.96 10.88 8.66
CA ALA A 247 -8.30 10.54 9.12
C ALA A 247 -8.64 9.06 8.90
N PHE A 248 -8.34 8.51 7.71
CA PHE A 248 -8.55 7.09 7.44
C PHE A 248 -7.63 6.19 8.27
N THR A 249 -6.39 6.61 8.52
CA THR A 249 -5.49 5.92 9.45
C THR A 249 -6.05 5.94 10.88
N SER A 250 -6.61 7.05 11.35
CA SER A 250 -7.23 7.09 12.67
C SER A 250 -8.45 6.19 12.76
N VAL A 251 -9.30 6.16 11.73
CA VAL A 251 -10.45 5.26 11.68
C VAL A 251 -9.98 3.80 11.64
N ALA A 252 -8.94 3.49 10.85
CA ALA A 252 -8.35 2.16 10.81
C ALA A 252 -7.83 1.74 12.19
N GLY A 253 -7.20 2.65 12.93
CA GLY A 253 -6.67 2.39 14.27
C GLY A 253 -7.72 1.89 15.27
N VAL A 254 -8.98 2.34 15.16
CA VAL A 254 -10.10 1.82 15.98
C VAL A 254 -10.32 0.32 15.76
N PHE A 255 -9.94 -0.21 14.60
CA PHE A 255 -10.02 -1.63 14.25
C PHE A 255 -8.64 -2.29 14.22
N ALA A 256 -7.72 -1.86 15.11
CA ALA A 256 -6.30 -2.28 15.15
C ALA A 256 -5.52 -2.05 13.83
N GLY A 257 -6.08 -1.27 12.89
CA GLY A 257 -5.49 -0.97 11.61
C GLY A 257 -4.33 0.01 11.70
N HIS A 258 -3.11 -0.49 11.53
CA HIS A 258 -1.88 0.30 11.64
C HIS A 258 -1.82 1.55 10.74
N ALA A 259 -2.35 1.48 9.51
CA ALA A 259 -2.38 2.60 8.57
C ALA A 259 -3.37 2.38 7.42
N ALA A 260 -4.03 3.46 6.99
CA ALA A 260 -4.80 3.52 5.75
C ALA A 260 -4.55 4.88 5.08
N ASN A 261 -3.70 4.92 4.04
CA ASN A 261 -3.13 6.15 3.49
C ASN A 261 -2.86 6.07 1.97
N MET A 262 -2.37 7.18 1.39
CA MET A 262 -1.85 7.21 0.01
C MET A 262 -0.46 6.57 -0.11
N GLY A 263 -0.36 5.49 -0.88
CA GLY A 263 0.87 4.77 -1.16
C GLY A 263 1.68 5.36 -2.32
N GLY A 264 2.99 5.51 -2.11
CA GLY A 264 3.91 6.12 -3.05
C GLY A 264 4.03 5.39 -4.38
N MET A 265 4.46 4.14 -4.33
CA MET A 265 4.65 3.31 -5.52
C MET A 265 3.34 2.99 -6.24
N MET A 266 2.26 2.81 -5.50
CA MET A 266 0.93 2.61 -6.10
C MET A 266 0.53 3.83 -6.92
N SER A 267 0.72 5.03 -6.38
CA SER A 267 0.46 6.28 -7.10
C SER A 267 1.39 6.43 -8.31
N ALA A 268 2.68 6.06 -8.19
CA ALA A 268 3.62 6.06 -9.31
C ALA A 268 3.17 5.14 -10.46
N LEU A 269 2.78 3.90 -10.15
CA LEU A 269 2.30 2.93 -11.13
C LEU A 269 1.00 3.38 -11.80
N CYS A 270 0.03 3.86 -11.03
CA CYS A 270 -1.25 4.30 -11.57
C CYS A 270 -1.14 5.61 -12.38
N SER A 271 -0.12 6.44 -12.11
CA SER A 271 0.09 7.72 -12.77
C SER A 271 1.12 7.70 -13.90
N GLY A 272 1.89 6.62 -14.03
CA GLY A 272 2.94 6.43 -15.04
C GLY A 272 2.42 6.25 -16.48
N GLU A 273 3.33 6.26 -17.44
CA GLU A 273 3.00 6.12 -18.86
C GLU A 273 2.48 4.72 -19.22
N GLU A 274 2.91 3.71 -18.47
CA GLU A 274 2.48 2.32 -18.62
C GLU A 274 1.00 2.12 -18.28
N ALA A 275 0.40 3.04 -17.51
CA ALA A 275 -1.03 3.06 -17.19
C ALA A 275 -1.89 3.68 -18.29
N GLY A 276 -1.34 3.89 -19.49
CA GLY A 276 -2.05 4.33 -20.69
C GLY A 276 -2.15 5.85 -20.84
N SER A 277 -3.08 6.28 -21.70
CA SER A 277 -3.29 7.70 -21.99
C SER A 277 -3.67 8.47 -20.73
N ARG A 278 -3.13 9.68 -20.59
CA ARG A 278 -3.21 10.50 -19.37
C ARG A 278 -4.64 10.67 -18.85
N GLU A 279 -5.59 10.91 -19.74
CA GLU A 279 -7.02 11.11 -19.43
C GLU A 279 -7.68 9.87 -18.81
N GLN A 280 -7.11 8.68 -19.05
CA GLN A 280 -7.71 7.43 -18.62
C GLN A 280 -6.98 6.79 -17.42
N ARG A 281 -5.84 7.34 -16.99
CA ARG A 281 -5.01 6.78 -15.89
C ARG A 281 -5.76 6.66 -14.56
N THR A 282 -6.79 7.48 -14.33
CA THR A 282 -7.68 7.36 -13.16
C THR A 282 -8.37 5.99 -13.08
N TRP A 283 -8.62 5.33 -14.21
CA TRP A 283 -9.15 3.96 -14.22
C TRP A 283 -8.17 2.95 -13.60
N ALA A 284 -6.85 3.14 -13.76
CA ALA A 284 -5.87 2.25 -13.13
C ALA A 284 -5.94 2.36 -11.60
N ALA A 285 -6.04 3.59 -11.08
CA ALA A 285 -6.23 3.86 -9.67
C ALA A 285 -7.56 3.29 -9.13
N ILE A 286 -8.66 3.44 -9.85
CA ILE A 286 -9.97 2.88 -9.47
C ILE A 286 -9.93 1.34 -9.42
N VAL A 287 -9.34 0.70 -10.43
CA VAL A 287 -9.14 -0.77 -10.45
C VAL A 287 -8.28 -1.20 -9.27
N SER A 288 -7.17 -0.50 -9.03
CA SER A 288 -6.29 -0.76 -7.88
C SER A 288 -7.04 -0.70 -6.56
N GLY A 289 -7.75 0.40 -6.29
CA GLY A 289 -8.53 0.58 -5.06
C GLY A 289 -9.64 -0.45 -4.92
N SER A 290 -10.33 -0.79 -6.02
CA SER A 290 -11.40 -1.79 -6.02
C SER A 290 -10.88 -3.19 -5.68
N ILE A 291 -9.75 -3.60 -6.27
CA ILE A 291 -9.14 -4.90 -5.94
C ILE A 291 -8.66 -4.92 -4.49
N VAL A 292 -8.07 -3.83 -4.01
CA VAL A 292 -7.65 -3.69 -2.60
C VAL A 292 -8.84 -3.80 -1.64
N ILE A 293 -9.99 -3.19 -1.95
CA ILE A 293 -11.22 -3.34 -1.17
C ILE A 293 -11.69 -4.80 -1.19
N LEU A 294 -11.78 -5.41 -2.38
CA LEU A 294 -12.22 -6.80 -2.52
C LEU A 294 -11.31 -7.74 -1.74
N PHE A 295 -10.00 -7.54 -1.79
CA PHE A 295 -9.04 -8.32 -1.03
C PHE A 295 -9.30 -8.23 0.48
N GLY A 296 -9.54 -7.03 1.02
CA GLY A 296 -9.93 -6.85 2.43
C GLY A 296 -11.26 -7.52 2.79
N LEU A 297 -12.24 -7.51 1.89
CA LEU A 297 -13.54 -8.17 2.09
C LEU A 297 -13.43 -9.70 2.08
N PHE A 298 -12.54 -10.28 1.27
CA PHE A 298 -12.32 -11.74 1.25
C PHE A 298 -11.46 -12.25 2.40
N LEU A 299 -10.73 -11.37 3.08
CA LEU A 299 -9.99 -11.68 4.31
C LEU A 299 -10.87 -11.63 5.55
N GLY A 300 -12.02 -10.93 5.46
CA GLY A 300 -13.07 -10.90 6.46
C GLY A 300 -13.68 -12.27 6.71
#